data_AF-A0A821NNS8-F1
#
_entry.id   AF-A0A821NNS8-F1
#
_cell.length_a   1.000
_cell.length_b   1.000
_cell.length_c   1.000
_cell.angle_alpha   90.00
_cell.angle_beta   90.00
_cell.angle_gamma   90.00
#
_symmetry.space_group_name_H-M   'P 1'
#
loop_
_entity.id
_entity.type
_entity.pdbx_description
1 polymer ?
#
loop_
_entity_poly.entity_id
_entity_poly.type
_entity_poly.pdbx_seq_one_letter_code
_entity_poly.pdbx_strand_id
1 'polypeptide(L)'
;MQTTLRLLLPRTRRDQSTLVSARTLTIPPLISSDPEIPGYSIPIELLVALFAFNGTIYFENKREQDAYCKFLGLCLKTRNEIETNAFEKGWISIDGFMENLDHRRQLQFHQCRFSSNPLSFIRKLIENRNQAHAPLSSHAGNGFRYRSANKSESIWRCYKNSCAGRVRFDGLQYLKCSAVASYYPPRRIINEALTIVSKEDGAAVPSYTSSQRTIERKRRKKYLPLPRPKSFGEIMIPMNSKKPTVVVDFYYMIMKIAPQLFEQLYVIHGYIYGRALPLVYCMAAGTAEVLYNEVFNVILQHLSGRPKTITIGFEKAVENVIGRSLPTTSISGCFFHFKQCLWRKIKSLGLQQSFVDDSQVRRCLKNFDCLAFVPVPFVIVEFEKTQESAPDLINNFVDYFEDTFIGRVIRNNRRRAPRFSVNMWNCFSRLDEELPRTNNSSEGWNRAIKNSARENPSIYESIADLRIEQHSNLILAEQLEAGVVKTRKRIKYEMLNEQLQQLASNFYLLPRDIYFKRARALFNF
;
A
#
# COMPACT_ATOMS: atom_id res chain seq x y z
N MET A 1 7.17 -15.46 25.27
CA MET A 1 7.38 -14.24 24.44
C MET A 1 8.63 -14.42 23.63
N GLN A 2 8.82 -13.64 22.55
CA GLN A 2 9.92 -13.85 21.62
C GLN A 2 10.65 -12.54 21.22
N THR A 3 11.86 -12.37 21.76
CA THR A 3 12.87 -11.32 21.49
C THR A 3 13.40 -11.42 20.07
N THR A 4 13.85 -10.29 19.56
CA THR A 4 14.75 -10.27 18.41
C THR A 4 15.64 -9.06 18.54
N LEU A 5 16.94 -9.20 18.29
CA LEU A 5 17.82 -8.05 18.11
C LEU A 5 17.38 -7.33 16.82
N ARG A 6 16.52 -6.32 16.94
CA ARG A 6 16.09 -5.46 15.82
C ARG A 6 17.21 -4.48 15.43
N LEU A 7 18.36 -5.01 15.00
CA LEU A 7 19.52 -4.32 14.41
C LEU A 7 19.22 -3.56 13.10
N LEU A 8 17.94 -3.41 12.77
CA LEU A 8 17.40 -2.91 11.50
C LEU A 8 16.41 -1.77 11.69
N LEU A 9 16.07 -1.38 12.93
CA LEU A 9 15.30 -0.17 13.19
C LEU A 9 16.20 0.90 13.84
N PRO A 10 16.35 2.08 13.22
CA PRO A 10 17.11 3.18 13.81
C PRO A 10 16.41 3.71 15.07
N ARG A 11 17.19 4.15 16.07
CA ARG A 11 16.69 4.96 17.19
C ARG A 11 16.37 6.36 16.66
N THR A 12 15.09 6.71 16.56
CA THR A 12 14.59 8.00 16.06
C THR A 12 14.03 8.90 17.16
N ARG A 13 14.03 8.43 18.41
CA ARG A 13 13.74 9.23 19.62
C ARG A 13 14.69 8.86 20.76
N ARG A 14 14.90 9.78 21.71
CA ARG A 14 15.84 9.58 22.84
C ARG A 14 15.39 8.51 23.83
N ASP A 15 14.08 8.29 23.98
CA ASP A 15 13.44 7.28 24.83
C ASP A 15 13.36 5.88 24.18
N GLN A 16 13.56 5.78 22.87
CA GLN A 16 13.44 4.52 22.14
C GLN A 16 14.67 3.63 22.36
N SER A 17 14.50 2.46 22.98
CA SER A 17 15.57 1.45 23.05
C SER A 17 15.95 0.93 21.65
N THR A 18 17.24 0.73 21.41
CA THR A 18 17.78 -0.03 20.26
C THR A 18 17.58 -1.54 20.40
N LEU A 19 17.22 -2.02 21.59
CA LEU A 19 16.98 -3.42 21.94
C LEU A 19 15.55 -3.58 22.47
N VAL A 20 14.69 -4.25 21.69
CA VAL A 20 13.29 -4.50 22.08
C VAL A 20 13.21 -5.76 22.95
N SER A 21 12.73 -5.61 24.18
CA SER A 21 12.51 -6.74 25.09
C SER A 21 11.34 -7.63 24.62
N ALA A 22 11.63 -8.91 24.46
CA ALA A 22 10.69 -10.03 24.54
C ALA A 22 11.50 -11.25 25.06
N ARG A 23 11.22 -12.53 24.73
CA ARG A 23 11.88 -13.71 25.38
C ARG A 23 12.38 -14.89 24.46
N THR A 24 12.97 -14.68 23.26
CA THR A 24 13.47 -15.75 22.32
C THR A 24 14.97 -15.98 22.41
N LEU A 25 15.73 -14.89 22.36
CA LEU A 25 17.14 -14.92 22.06
C LEU A 25 17.87 -14.55 23.33
N THR A 26 18.52 -15.56 23.89
CA THR A 26 19.36 -15.49 25.08
C THR A 26 20.63 -14.71 24.79
N ILE A 27 20.58 -13.41 25.04
CA ILE A 27 21.62 -12.75 25.83
C ILE A 27 21.06 -12.70 27.26
N PRO A 28 21.86 -12.89 28.33
CA PRO A 28 21.33 -13.16 29.67
C PRO A 28 20.28 -12.15 30.11
N PRO A 29 19.13 -12.60 30.66
CA PRO A 29 18.17 -11.68 31.21
C PRO A 29 18.81 -10.87 32.34
N LEU A 30 18.57 -9.56 32.34
CA LEU A 30 18.53 -8.80 33.59
C LEU A 30 17.25 -9.21 34.34
N ILE A 31 17.22 -10.45 34.81
CA ILE A 31 16.33 -10.94 35.86
C ILE A 31 17.21 -11.05 37.08
N SER A 32 17.40 -9.92 37.74
CA SER A 32 17.53 -9.92 39.18
C SER A 32 17.02 -8.58 39.72
N SER A 33 16.14 -8.66 40.71
CA SER A 33 15.85 -7.55 41.64
C SER A 33 16.82 -7.58 42.83
N ASP A 34 17.82 -8.47 42.80
CA ASP A 34 18.87 -8.60 43.81
C ASP A 34 20.02 -7.62 43.51
N PRO A 35 20.39 -6.72 44.46
CA PRO A 35 21.46 -5.74 44.26
C PRO A 35 22.85 -6.33 43.99
N GLU A 36 23.09 -7.62 44.30
CA GLU A 36 24.43 -8.22 44.27
C GLU A 36 24.80 -8.87 42.92
N ILE A 37 23.87 -8.99 41.96
CA ILE A 37 24.14 -9.65 40.66
C ILE A 37 24.41 -8.59 39.56
N PRO A 38 25.62 -8.50 38.98
CA PRO A 38 25.93 -7.50 37.96
C PRO A 38 25.17 -7.75 36.65
N GLY A 39 24.39 -6.76 36.21
CA GLY A 39 23.68 -6.82 34.94
C GLY A 39 24.62 -6.92 33.74
N TYR A 40 24.32 -7.83 32.80
CA TYR A 40 25.11 -7.99 31.57
C TYR A 40 25.02 -6.72 30.70
N SER A 41 26.12 -5.98 30.61
CA SER A 41 26.23 -4.78 29.78
C SER A 41 27.04 -5.05 28.52
N ILE A 42 26.57 -4.55 27.37
CA ILE A 42 27.32 -4.65 26.10
C ILE A 42 28.51 -3.68 26.17
N PRO A 43 29.76 -4.13 25.92
CA PRO A 43 30.92 -3.24 25.83
C PRO A 43 30.68 -2.07 24.88
N ILE A 44 31.07 -0.87 25.31
CA ILE A 44 30.73 0.39 24.60
C ILE A 44 31.28 0.40 23.17
N GLU A 45 32.43 -0.26 22.94
CA GLU A 45 33.10 -0.44 21.66
C GLU A 45 32.24 -1.23 20.65
N LEU A 46 31.56 -2.27 21.12
CA LEU A 46 30.62 -3.05 20.31
C LEU A 46 29.34 -2.25 20.09
N LEU A 47 28.85 -1.57 21.12
CA LEU A 47 27.64 -0.76 21.06
C LEU A 47 27.74 0.37 20.02
N VAL A 48 28.88 1.07 19.95
CA VAL A 48 29.08 2.15 18.95
C VAL A 48 29.24 1.63 17.52
N ALA A 49 29.84 0.45 17.33
CA ALA A 49 29.88 -0.20 16.03
C ALA A 49 28.46 -0.58 15.55
N LEU A 50 27.61 -1.08 16.46
CA LEU A 50 26.20 -1.34 16.18
C LEU A 50 25.40 -0.06 15.92
N PHE A 51 25.64 1.03 16.66
CA PHE A 51 25.03 2.34 16.39
C PHE A 51 25.41 2.88 15.01
N ALA A 52 26.67 2.77 14.62
CA ALA A 52 27.15 3.24 13.32
C ALA A 52 26.54 2.39 12.19
N PHE A 53 26.56 1.07 12.33
CA PHE A 53 25.93 0.16 11.37
C PHE A 53 24.42 0.37 11.24
N ASN A 54 23.72 0.63 12.35
CA ASN A 54 22.27 0.81 12.37
C ASN A 54 21.80 2.22 11.93
N GLY A 55 22.72 3.18 11.73
CA GLY A 55 22.35 4.56 11.40
C GLY A 55 21.64 5.28 12.56
N THR A 56 22.00 4.96 13.81
CA THR A 56 21.47 5.59 15.01
C THR A 56 21.83 7.08 15.07
N ILE A 57 20.85 7.93 15.42
CA ILE A 57 20.98 9.40 15.43
C ILE A 57 20.72 10.05 16.81
N TYR A 58 20.36 9.26 17.82
CA TYR A 58 20.19 9.69 19.20
C TYR A 58 21.03 8.81 20.13
N PHE A 59 21.71 9.44 21.09
CA PHE A 59 22.47 8.79 22.15
C PHE A 59 21.77 9.05 23.49
N GLU A 60 21.90 8.10 24.42
CA GLU A 60 21.28 8.17 25.73
C GLU A 60 22.00 9.19 26.62
N ASN A 61 23.31 9.04 26.67
CA ASN A 61 24.24 9.77 27.52
C ASN A 61 25.47 10.26 26.73
N LYS A 62 26.28 11.13 27.34
CA LYS A 62 27.46 11.71 26.70
C LYS A 62 28.55 10.65 26.39
N ARG A 63 28.68 9.61 27.21
CA ARG A 63 29.68 8.54 27.03
C ARG A 63 29.46 7.75 25.74
N GLU A 64 28.20 7.48 25.36
CA GLU A 64 27.85 6.90 24.06
C GLU A 64 28.22 7.82 22.89
N GLN A 65 27.92 9.12 22.99
CA GLN A 65 28.22 10.11 21.97
C GLN A 65 29.74 10.25 21.77
N ASP A 66 30.50 10.38 22.85
CA ASP A 66 31.95 10.52 22.82
C ASP A 66 32.62 9.26 22.24
N ALA A 67 32.16 8.06 22.62
CA ALA A 67 32.66 6.80 22.06
C ALA A 67 32.30 6.64 20.57
N TYR A 68 31.11 7.07 20.13
CA TYR A 68 30.71 7.06 18.72
C TYR A 68 31.58 8.01 17.88
N CYS A 69 31.85 9.22 18.40
CA CYS A 69 32.76 10.18 17.82
C CYS A 69 34.19 9.62 17.73
N LYS A 70 34.69 8.95 18.79
CA LYS A 70 35.99 8.27 18.80
C LYS A 70 36.09 7.13 17.79
N PHE A 71 35.04 6.33 17.63
CA PHE A 71 34.96 5.26 16.63
C PHE A 71 35.01 5.79 15.18
N LEU A 72 34.42 6.96 14.90
CA LEU A 72 34.46 7.60 13.58
C LEU A 72 35.69 8.50 13.35
N GLY A 73 36.50 8.78 14.38
CA GLY A 73 37.64 9.70 14.27
C GLY A 73 37.24 11.18 14.17
N LEU A 74 36.09 11.54 14.75
CA LEU A 74 35.50 12.88 14.67
C LEU A 74 35.60 13.61 16.01
N CYS A 75 36.31 14.74 16.03
CA CYS A 75 36.30 15.68 17.15
C CYS A 75 35.22 16.75 16.92
N LEU A 76 34.35 16.96 17.92
CA LEU A 76 33.25 17.93 17.87
C LEU A 76 33.77 19.37 18.04
N LYS A 77 32.93 20.38 17.74
CA LYS A 77 33.34 21.80 17.85
C LYS A 77 33.48 22.30 19.29
N THR A 78 32.77 21.70 20.24
CA THR A 78 32.97 21.93 21.69
C THR A 78 34.22 21.17 22.13
N ARG A 79 35.37 21.83 21.98
CA ARG A 79 36.71 21.27 22.22
C ARG A 79 37.23 21.65 23.59
N ASN A 80 38.05 20.78 24.17
CA ASN A 80 38.93 21.18 25.27
C ASN A 80 40.16 21.96 24.73
N GLU A 81 41.02 22.45 25.62
CA GLU A 81 42.20 23.24 25.25
C GLU A 81 43.17 22.46 24.34
N ILE A 82 43.37 21.16 24.59
CA ILE A 82 44.25 20.28 23.82
C ILE A 82 43.71 20.08 22.40
N GLU A 83 42.40 19.82 22.27
CA GLU A 83 41.72 19.69 20.98
C GLU A 83 41.67 21.01 20.21
N THR A 84 41.58 22.15 20.91
CA THR A 84 41.61 23.49 20.29
C THR A 84 42.98 23.76 19.69
N ASN A 85 44.05 23.54 20.47
CA ASN A 85 45.43 23.66 20.03
C ASN A 85 45.75 22.69 18.86
N ALA A 86 45.22 21.46 18.89
CA ALA A 86 45.36 20.51 17.79
C ALA A 86 44.61 20.92 16.52
N PHE A 87 43.46 21.60 16.64
CA PHE A 87 42.76 22.18 15.49
C PHE A 87 43.54 23.35 14.87
N GLU A 88 44.12 24.23 15.69
CA GLU A 88 44.97 25.34 15.24
C GLU A 88 46.24 24.84 14.54
N LYS A 89 46.82 23.72 15.00
CA LYS A 89 47.90 22.99 14.33
C LYS A 89 47.48 22.22 13.07
N GLY A 90 46.21 22.28 12.68
CA GLY A 90 45.68 21.59 11.49
C GLY A 90 45.57 20.06 11.63
N TRP A 91 45.68 19.50 12.84
CA TRP A 91 45.58 18.05 13.07
C TRP A 91 44.14 17.53 12.95
N ILE A 92 43.18 18.40 13.23
CA ILE A 92 41.74 18.16 13.12
C ILE A 92 41.24 19.00 11.93
N SER A 93 40.62 18.37 10.94
CA SER A 93 40.07 19.08 9.79
C SER A 93 38.88 19.98 10.16
N ILE A 94 38.47 20.87 9.25
CA ILE A 94 37.28 21.74 9.38
C ILE A 94 36.01 20.91 9.68
N ASP A 95 35.95 19.70 9.12
CA ASP A 95 34.87 18.73 9.26
C ASP A 95 34.91 17.95 10.60
N GLY A 96 35.94 18.18 11.42
CA GLY A 96 36.20 17.46 12.67
C GLY A 96 36.96 16.14 12.52
N PHE A 97 37.20 15.66 11.30
CA PHE A 97 37.91 14.39 11.07
C PHE A 97 39.43 14.56 11.21
N MET A 98 40.07 13.62 11.93
CA MET A 98 41.53 13.49 11.99
C MET A 98 41.99 12.40 11.01
N GLU A 99 42.81 12.73 10.02
CA GLU A 99 43.29 11.75 9.04
C GLU A 99 44.55 11.01 9.51
N ASN A 100 45.52 11.73 10.07
CA ASN A 100 46.80 11.18 10.53
C ASN A 100 46.65 10.30 11.79
N LEU A 101 47.24 9.10 11.76
CA LEU A 101 47.15 8.09 12.82
C LEU A 101 47.86 8.51 14.12
N ASP A 102 48.96 9.24 14.05
CA ASP A 102 49.73 9.66 15.22
C ASP A 102 49.05 10.83 15.95
N HIS A 103 48.40 11.73 15.20
CA HIS A 103 47.53 12.76 15.79
C HIS A 103 46.33 12.11 16.53
N ARG A 104 45.74 11.05 15.95
CA ARG A 104 44.68 10.26 16.63
C ARG A 104 45.18 9.59 17.91
N ARG A 105 46.42 9.06 17.92
CA ARG A 105 47.02 8.44 19.12
C ARG A 105 47.16 9.47 20.24
N GLN A 106 47.72 10.64 19.93
CA GLN A 106 47.93 11.72 20.90
C GLN A 106 46.61 12.26 21.49
N LEU A 107 45.53 12.30 20.69
CA LEU A 107 44.20 12.74 21.13
C LEU A 107 43.29 11.62 21.66
N GLN A 108 43.80 10.40 21.84
CA GLN A 108 43.04 9.22 22.31
C GLN A 108 41.88 8.77 21.41
N PHE A 109 42.01 8.95 20.09
CA PHE A 109 41.09 8.47 19.04
C PHE A 109 41.54 7.11 18.45
N HIS A 110 42.23 6.27 19.24
CA HIS A 110 42.79 4.98 18.82
C HIS A 110 41.75 3.94 18.36
N GLN A 111 40.46 4.18 18.61
CA GLN A 111 39.35 3.31 18.20
C GLN A 111 38.97 3.49 16.72
N CYS A 112 39.34 4.60 16.07
CA CYS A 112 38.99 4.85 14.67
C CYS A 112 39.81 4.00 13.70
N ARG A 113 39.13 3.11 12.96
CA ARG A 113 39.72 2.25 11.93
C ARG A 113 39.59 2.79 10.50
N PHE A 114 38.94 3.95 10.30
CA PHE A 114 38.76 4.53 8.97
C PHE A 114 40.05 5.22 8.49
N SER A 115 40.53 4.84 7.31
CA SER A 115 41.69 5.48 6.66
C SER A 115 41.34 6.84 6.05
N SER A 116 40.09 7.05 5.66
CA SER A 116 39.57 8.29 5.07
C SER A 116 38.30 8.76 5.78
N ASN A 117 37.93 10.04 5.64
CA ASN A 117 36.77 10.65 6.30
C ASN A 117 35.45 9.84 6.08
N PRO A 118 34.85 9.23 7.12
CA PRO A 118 33.69 8.34 6.97
C PRO A 118 32.35 9.07 6.83
N LEU A 119 32.31 10.41 6.93
CA LEU A 119 31.05 11.18 6.95
C LEU A 119 30.16 10.94 5.72
N SER A 120 30.76 10.79 4.54
CA SER A 120 30.02 10.50 3.30
C SER A 120 29.38 9.11 3.32
N PHE A 121 30.12 8.10 3.82
CA PHE A 121 29.64 6.74 4.02
C PHE A 121 28.52 6.69 5.07
N ILE A 122 28.71 7.29 6.24
CA ILE A 122 27.72 7.31 7.33
C ILE A 122 26.44 8.05 6.88
N ARG A 123 26.55 9.18 6.17
CA ARG A 123 25.39 9.87 5.60
C ARG A 123 24.63 8.96 4.63
N LYS A 124 25.33 8.28 3.71
CA LYS A 124 24.72 7.35 2.75
C LYS A 124 24.08 6.13 3.43
N LEU A 125 24.67 5.65 4.52
CA LEU A 125 24.17 4.54 5.33
C LEU A 125 22.86 4.91 6.05
N ILE A 126 22.80 6.09 6.67
CA ILE A 126 21.60 6.66 7.30
C ILE A 126 20.50 6.90 6.25
N GLU A 127 20.83 7.51 5.11
CA GLU A 127 19.89 7.71 3.99
C GLU A 127 19.27 6.38 3.50
N ASN A 128 20.11 5.35 3.33
CA ASN A 128 19.65 4.04 2.82
C ASN A 128 18.77 3.30 3.84
N ARG A 129 19.00 3.45 5.14
CA ARG A 129 18.21 2.78 6.19
C ARG A 129 16.89 3.50 6.51
N ASN A 130 16.88 4.83 6.47
CA ASN A 130 15.73 5.60 6.96
C ASN A 130 14.71 5.95 5.85
N GLN A 131 15.04 5.69 4.58
CA GLN A 131 14.27 5.91 3.35
C GLN A 131 13.78 7.35 3.05
N ALA A 132 13.58 8.21 4.05
CA ALA A 132 13.39 9.64 3.90
C ALA A 132 13.94 10.39 5.13
N HIS A 133 14.57 11.55 4.89
CA HIS A 133 14.98 12.56 5.88
C HIS A 133 15.51 12.07 7.24
N ALA A 134 16.84 12.14 7.42
CA ALA A 134 17.37 12.31 8.77
C ALA A 134 16.79 13.62 9.38
N PRO A 135 16.16 13.59 10.56
CA PRO A 135 15.53 14.77 11.14
C PRO A 135 16.57 15.86 11.40
N LEU A 136 16.26 17.08 10.95
CA LEU A 136 17.13 18.26 11.00
C LEU A 136 17.44 18.77 12.42
N SER A 137 16.94 18.08 13.45
CA SER A 137 16.96 18.42 14.87
C SER A 137 17.57 17.33 15.76
N SER A 138 18.21 16.29 15.21
CA SER A 138 19.02 15.38 16.02
C SER A 138 20.36 16.03 16.41
N HIS A 139 20.91 15.64 17.56
CA HIS A 139 22.17 16.21 18.06
C HIS A 139 23.34 15.90 17.10
N ALA A 140 23.36 14.70 16.51
CA ALA A 140 24.26 14.32 15.43
C ALA A 140 24.04 15.15 14.15
N GLY A 141 22.79 15.43 13.77
CA GLY A 141 22.44 16.27 12.62
C GLY A 141 22.96 17.71 12.73
N ASN A 142 23.00 18.27 13.95
CA ASN A 142 23.64 19.56 14.21
C ASN A 142 25.18 19.47 14.19
N GLY A 143 25.78 18.36 14.64
CA GLY A 143 27.22 18.11 14.47
C GLY A 143 27.66 18.08 13.00
N PHE A 144 26.82 17.55 12.10
CA PHE A 144 27.07 17.51 10.65
C PHE A 144 26.66 18.79 9.90
N ARG A 145 26.21 19.85 10.60
CA ARG A 145 25.84 21.14 10.01
C ARG A 145 26.94 22.17 10.22
N TYR A 146 27.83 22.30 9.25
CA TYR A 146 28.46 23.60 8.98
C TYR A 146 28.18 24.09 7.55
N ARG A 147 27.23 25.03 7.50
CA ARG A 147 26.91 26.00 6.44
C ARG A 147 27.15 25.60 4.97
N SER A 148 26.06 25.26 4.30
CA SER A 148 25.78 25.87 2.99
C SER A 148 25.43 27.35 3.20
N ALA A 149 26.38 28.25 2.98
CA ALA A 149 26.13 29.69 2.96
C ALA A 149 27.11 30.37 2.01
N ASN A 150 26.72 30.49 0.74
CA ASN A 150 26.67 31.77 0.03
C ASN A 150 25.98 31.59 -1.34
N LYS A 151 24.89 32.34 -1.55
CA LYS A 151 24.31 32.60 -2.87
C LYS A 151 24.89 33.92 -3.36
N SER A 152 26.00 33.88 -4.09
CA SER A 152 26.43 34.93 -5.02
C SER A 152 27.78 34.55 -5.62
N GLU A 153 27.77 33.88 -6.77
CA GLU A 153 28.53 34.37 -7.93
C GLU A 153 28.21 33.55 -9.19
N SER A 154 27.84 34.35 -10.17
CA SER A 154 27.60 34.14 -11.58
C SER A 154 28.70 33.42 -12.38
N ILE A 155 28.24 32.73 -13.44
CA ILE A 155 28.83 32.75 -14.80
C ILE A 155 30.10 31.91 -15.08
N TRP A 156 29.96 31.03 -16.08
CA TRP A 156 30.94 30.53 -17.05
C TRP A 156 32.45 30.56 -16.72
N ARG A 157 33.08 29.37 -16.72
CA ARG A 157 34.22 29.10 -17.62
C ARG A 157 34.39 27.62 -17.96
N CYS A 158 35.00 27.37 -19.11
CA CYS A 158 35.15 26.06 -19.74
C CYS A 158 36.66 25.73 -19.92
N TYR A 159 37.00 24.44 -20.10
CA TYR A 159 38.36 23.90 -20.39
C TYR A 159 39.44 24.16 -19.32
N LYS A 160 40.23 23.16 -18.87
CA LYS A 160 41.14 22.35 -19.69
C LYS A 160 41.41 20.95 -19.12
N ASN A 161 41.94 20.11 -20.01
CA ASN A 161 42.47 18.75 -19.81
C ASN A 161 43.37 18.62 -18.56
N SER A 162 43.36 17.46 -17.88
CA SER A 162 44.28 16.39 -18.27
C SER A 162 43.60 15.03 -18.47
N CYS A 163 43.94 14.38 -19.59
CA CYS A 163 43.52 13.02 -19.89
C CYS A 163 44.58 12.01 -19.40
N ALA A 164 44.15 10.99 -18.68
CA ALA A 164 44.82 9.70 -18.64
C ALA A 164 43.75 8.60 -18.80
N GLY A 165 43.90 7.73 -19.80
CA GLY A 165 43.20 6.45 -19.91
C GLY A 165 41.65 6.47 -19.98
N ARG A 166 41.08 6.88 -21.12
CA ARG A 166 39.78 6.34 -21.56
C ARG A 166 39.83 5.91 -23.02
N VAL A 167 40.22 4.66 -23.23
CA VAL A 167 39.86 3.90 -24.43
C VAL A 167 38.33 4.01 -24.57
N ARG A 168 37.85 4.49 -25.73
CA ARG A 168 36.41 4.57 -26.00
C ARG A 168 35.91 3.21 -26.45
N PHE A 169 35.55 2.41 -25.46
CA PHE A 169 34.90 1.11 -25.65
C PHE A 169 33.56 1.26 -26.38
N ASP A 170 33.44 0.67 -27.57
CA ASP A 170 32.27 0.83 -28.47
C ASP A 170 30.98 0.31 -27.84
N GLY A 171 31.02 -0.79 -27.08
CA GLY A 171 29.88 -1.29 -26.32
C GLY A 171 29.32 -0.26 -25.30
N LEU A 172 30.14 0.65 -24.77
CA LEU A 172 29.70 1.70 -23.84
C LEU A 172 29.15 2.92 -24.59
N GLN A 173 29.56 3.12 -25.84
CA GLN A 173 28.92 4.09 -26.73
C GLN A 173 27.56 3.55 -27.19
N TYR A 174 27.48 2.28 -27.61
CA TYR A 174 26.22 1.57 -27.90
C TYR A 174 25.26 1.61 -26.71
N LEU A 175 25.71 1.26 -25.50
CA LEU A 175 24.91 1.39 -24.26
C LEU A 175 24.31 2.79 -24.08
N LYS A 176 25.09 3.86 -24.33
CA LYS A 176 24.63 5.24 -24.17
C LYS A 176 23.70 5.70 -25.30
N CYS A 177 23.90 5.22 -26.52
CA CYS A 177 23.05 5.53 -27.67
C CYS A 177 21.73 4.75 -27.58
N SER A 178 21.77 3.43 -27.44
CA SER A 178 20.61 2.55 -27.32
C SER A 178 19.77 2.81 -26.06
N ALA A 179 20.38 3.29 -24.96
CA ALA A 179 19.62 3.80 -23.79
C ALA A 179 18.72 5.00 -24.12
N VAL A 180 19.09 5.79 -25.14
CA VAL A 180 18.40 7.02 -25.56
C VAL A 180 17.55 6.80 -26.82
N ALA A 181 17.90 5.83 -27.66
CA ALA A 181 17.23 5.51 -28.92
C ALA A 181 16.24 4.33 -28.85
N SER A 182 16.21 3.56 -27.74
CA SER A 182 15.33 2.40 -27.58
C SER A 182 14.67 2.35 -26.21
N TYR A 183 13.54 1.64 -26.12
CA TYR A 183 12.80 1.38 -24.88
C TYR A 183 13.15 0.05 -24.20
N TYR A 184 14.09 -0.74 -24.76
CA TYR A 184 14.43 -2.05 -24.24
C TYR A 184 14.89 -2.02 -22.77
N PRO A 185 14.63 -3.10 -21.99
CA PRO A 185 15.04 -3.16 -20.59
C PRO A 185 16.57 -3.16 -20.48
N PRO A 186 17.17 -2.63 -19.40
CA PRO A 186 18.62 -2.53 -19.27
C PRO A 186 19.37 -3.84 -19.56
N ARG A 187 18.82 -4.99 -19.13
CA ARG A 187 19.38 -6.33 -19.40
C ARG A 187 19.58 -6.62 -20.89
N ARG A 188 18.61 -6.27 -21.74
CA ARG A 188 18.68 -6.54 -23.19
C ARG A 188 19.74 -5.66 -23.85
N ILE A 189 19.74 -4.36 -23.54
CA ILE A 189 20.74 -3.41 -24.07
C ILE A 189 22.16 -3.78 -23.61
N ILE A 190 22.32 -4.28 -22.38
CA ILE A 190 23.61 -4.76 -21.87
C ILE A 190 24.06 -6.02 -22.60
N ASN A 191 23.17 -7.00 -22.80
CA ASN A 191 23.51 -8.22 -23.54
C ASN A 191 23.87 -7.93 -25.00
N GLU A 192 23.10 -7.08 -25.70
CA GLU A 192 23.39 -6.63 -27.06
C GLU A 192 24.72 -5.84 -27.11
N ALA A 193 25.00 -5.00 -26.12
CA ALA A 193 26.28 -4.29 -26.05
C ALA A 193 27.48 -5.24 -25.85
N LEU A 194 27.29 -6.34 -25.10
CA LEU A 194 28.32 -7.35 -24.85
C LEU A 194 28.64 -8.22 -26.08
N THR A 195 27.77 -8.32 -27.09
CA THR A 195 28.09 -9.05 -28.33
C THR A 195 29.01 -8.26 -29.27
N ILE A 196 29.22 -6.96 -29.04
CA ILE A 196 30.04 -6.05 -29.86
C ILE A 196 31.47 -5.94 -29.29
N VAL A 197 31.87 -6.87 -28.41
CA VAL A 197 33.02 -6.69 -27.50
C VAL A 197 33.99 -7.85 -27.65
N SER A 198 35.26 -7.53 -27.88
CA SER A 198 36.34 -8.51 -27.93
C SER A 198 36.53 -9.20 -26.57
N LYS A 199 37.12 -10.40 -26.56
CA LYS A 199 37.43 -11.08 -25.29
C LYS A 199 38.52 -10.33 -24.51
N GLU A 200 39.48 -9.73 -25.21
CA GLU A 200 40.55 -8.92 -24.61
C GLU A 200 40.02 -7.68 -23.87
N ASP A 201 38.99 -7.01 -24.39
CA ASP A 201 38.39 -5.81 -23.78
C ASP A 201 37.44 -6.13 -22.59
N GLY A 202 37.20 -7.41 -22.30
CA GLY A 202 36.26 -7.88 -21.28
C GLY A 202 36.49 -7.30 -19.87
N ALA A 203 37.74 -6.99 -19.52
CA ALA A 203 38.09 -6.40 -18.23
C ALA A 203 37.75 -4.89 -18.12
N ALA A 204 37.63 -4.18 -19.24
CA ALA A 204 37.28 -2.76 -19.29
C ALA A 204 35.75 -2.52 -19.25
N VAL A 205 34.94 -3.58 -19.33
CA VAL A 205 33.48 -3.48 -19.39
C VAL A 205 32.90 -3.08 -18.04
N PRO A 206 32.05 -2.03 -17.95
CA PRO A 206 31.41 -1.69 -16.70
C PRO A 206 30.46 -2.81 -16.25
N SER A 207 30.55 -3.20 -14.98
CA SER A 207 29.69 -4.23 -14.38
C SER A 207 28.21 -4.00 -14.68
N TYR A 208 27.42 -5.07 -14.73
CA TYR A 208 25.98 -5.02 -15.05
C TYR A 208 25.25 -3.89 -14.32
N THR A 209 25.49 -3.74 -13.01
CA THR A 209 24.90 -2.69 -12.16
C THR A 209 25.35 -1.28 -12.54
N SER A 210 26.61 -1.11 -12.97
CA SER A 210 27.16 0.17 -13.46
C SER A 210 26.58 0.55 -14.83
N SER A 211 26.47 -0.42 -15.73
CA SER A 211 25.85 -0.27 -17.04
C SER A 211 24.35 0.03 -16.92
N GLN A 212 23.62 -0.67 -16.05
CA GLN A 212 22.22 -0.38 -15.73
C GLN A 212 22.05 1.05 -15.20
N ARG A 213 22.82 1.47 -14.19
CA ARG A 213 22.79 2.84 -13.66
C ARG A 213 23.12 3.88 -14.74
N THR A 214 23.99 3.55 -15.69
CA THR A 214 24.30 4.43 -16.83
C THR A 214 23.13 4.58 -17.79
N ILE A 215 22.43 3.49 -18.13
CA ILE A 215 21.20 3.49 -18.93
C ILE A 215 20.11 4.32 -18.23
N GLU A 216 19.82 4.02 -16.96
CA GLU A 216 18.82 4.74 -16.18
C GLU A 216 19.15 6.22 -16.00
N ARG A 217 20.42 6.59 -15.85
CA ARG A 217 20.84 8.00 -15.76
C ARG A 217 20.70 8.71 -17.10
N LYS A 218 20.97 8.03 -18.23
CA LYS A 218 20.74 8.56 -19.58
C LYS A 218 19.25 8.77 -19.85
N ARG A 219 18.40 7.83 -19.46
CA ARG A 219 16.92 7.94 -19.51
C ARG A 219 16.33 8.97 -18.55
N ARG A 220 16.99 9.25 -17.41
CA ARG A 220 16.60 10.35 -16.51
C ARG A 220 17.04 11.73 -17.00
N LYS A 221 18.14 11.84 -17.77
CA LYS A 221 18.70 13.13 -18.22
C LYS A 221 18.07 13.67 -19.52
N LYS A 222 17.26 12.88 -20.21
CA LYS A 222 16.44 13.28 -21.36
C LYS A 222 15.11 12.58 -21.15
N TYR A 223 14.00 13.32 -21.00
CA TYR A 223 12.66 12.73 -20.81
C TYR A 223 12.33 11.80 -21.97
N LEU A 224 12.66 10.52 -21.81
CA LEU A 224 12.14 9.44 -22.62
C LEU A 224 10.88 8.98 -21.90
N PRO A 225 9.68 9.29 -22.42
CA PRO A 225 8.44 8.81 -21.82
C PRO A 225 8.52 7.29 -21.74
N LEU A 226 7.95 6.70 -20.70
CA LEU A 226 7.80 5.24 -20.67
C LEU A 226 7.08 4.82 -21.96
N PRO A 227 7.52 3.71 -22.60
CA PRO A 227 6.90 3.27 -23.85
C PRO A 227 5.38 3.16 -23.62
N ARG A 228 4.60 3.81 -24.48
CA ARG A 228 3.15 3.69 -24.50
C ARG A 228 2.81 2.55 -25.45
N PRO A 229 2.67 1.31 -24.96
CA PRO A 229 2.36 0.18 -25.83
C PRO A 229 1.02 0.45 -26.52
N LYS A 230 0.96 0.21 -27.83
CA LYS A 230 -0.27 0.32 -28.62
C LYS A 230 -1.00 -1.01 -28.77
N SER A 231 -0.38 -2.10 -28.36
CA SER A 231 -0.92 -3.46 -28.38
C SER A 231 -0.47 -4.25 -27.15
N PHE A 232 -1.18 -5.34 -26.82
CA PHE A 232 -0.78 -6.23 -25.71
C PHE A 232 0.60 -6.87 -25.91
N GLY A 233 1.01 -7.14 -27.15
CA GLY A 233 2.33 -7.72 -27.48
C GLY A 233 3.52 -6.79 -27.18
N GLU A 234 3.28 -5.49 -27.00
CA GLU A 234 4.30 -4.51 -26.60
C GLU A 234 4.45 -4.39 -25.05
N ILE A 235 3.63 -5.11 -24.28
CA ILE A 235 3.67 -5.09 -22.81
C ILE A 235 4.76 -6.07 -22.32
N MET A 236 5.76 -5.52 -21.63
CA MET A 236 6.88 -6.26 -21.08
C MET A 236 6.69 -6.45 -19.57
N ILE A 237 6.13 -7.60 -19.17
CA ILE A 237 5.91 -7.94 -17.75
C ILE A 237 7.23 -8.44 -17.11
N PRO A 238 7.74 -7.83 -16.03
CA PRO A 238 8.93 -8.33 -15.34
C PRO A 238 8.60 -9.62 -14.56
N MET A 239 9.16 -10.76 -14.99
CA MET A 239 8.90 -12.08 -14.39
C MET A 239 9.31 -12.25 -12.91
N ASN A 240 10.03 -11.29 -12.32
CA ASN A 240 10.51 -11.39 -10.94
C ASN A 240 9.64 -10.57 -9.96
N SER A 241 8.51 -11.14 -9.57
CA SER A 241 7.73 -10.69 -8.40
C SER A 241 7.71 -11.81 -7.36
N LYS A 242 8.32 -11.60 -6.18
CA LYS A 242 8.21 -12.57 -5.08
C LYS A 242 6.74 -12.69 -4.65
N LYS A 243 6.27 -13.91 -4.40
CA LYS A 243 4.93 -14.18 -3.87
C LYS A 243 4.78 -13.51 -2.49
N PRO A 244 3.81 -12.60 -2.27
CA PRO A 244 3.43 -12.20 -0.93
C PRO A 244 2.53 -13.29 -0.32
N THR A 245 2.93 -13.85 0.81
CA THR A 245 2.09 -14.79 1.57
C THR A 245 1.25 -13.99 2.56
N VAL A 246 -0.04 -13.82 2.29
CA VAL A 246 -0.99 -13.21 3.22
C VAL A 246 -2.25 -14.08 3.27
N VAL A 247 -2.71 -14.41 4.47
CA VAL A 247 -4.01 -15.07 4.71
C VAL A 247 -5.07 -13.98 4.85
N VAL A 248 -6.18 -14.11 4.12
CA VAL A 248 -7.08 -12.98 3.83
C VAL A 248 -8.55 -13.42 3.78
N ASP A 249 -9.43 -12.69 4.47
CA ASP A 249 -10.88 -12.70 4.23
C ASP A 249 -11.25 -11.63 3.17
N PHE A 250 -12.03 -12.01 2.15
CA PHE A 250 -12.08 -11.27 0.88
C PHE A 250 -13.29 -10.35 0.67
N TYR A 251 -13.04 -9.15 0.12
CA TYR A 251 -14.04 -8.15 -0.28
C TYR A 251 -13.73 -7.67 -1.68
N TYR A 252 -14.66 -7.81 -2.62
CA TYR A 252 -14.41 -7.55 -4.03
C TYR A 252 -15.00 -6.20 -4.47
N MET A 253 -14.26 -5.46 -5.31
CA MET A 253 -14.79 -4.25 -5.93
C MET A 253 -14.14 -3.95 -7.29
N ILE A 254 -14.89 -3.24 -8.13
CA ILE A 254 -14.56 -2.93 -9.52
C ILE A 254 -14.20 -1.45 -9.66
N MET A 255 -13.18 -1.11 -10.45
CA MET A 255 -12.88 0.26 -10.86
C MET A 255 -13.03 0.47 -12.36
N LYS A 256 -13.48 1.67 -12.73
CA LYS A 256 -13.43 2.20 -14.09
C LYS A 256 -12.29 3.22 -14.25
N ILE A 257 -11.07 2.78 -13.97
CA ILE A 257 -9.84 3.54 -14.25
C ILE A 257 -8.81 2.55 -14.77
N ALA A 258 -8.59 2.55 -16.08
CA ALA A 258 -7.69 1.61 -16.73
C ALA A 258 -6.77 2.36 -17.70
N PRO A 259 -5.49 1.96 -17.83
CA PRO A 259 -4.61 2.51 -18.83
C PRO A 259 -5.08 2.12 -20.24
N GLN A 260 -4.63 2.87 -21.25
CA GLN A 260 -5.16 2.94 -22.62
C GLN A 260 -5.30 1.63 -23.45
N LEU A 261 -4.95 0.46 -22.89
CA LEU A 261 -5.13 -0.87 -23.48
C LEU A 261 -6.14 -1.77 -22.75
N PHE A 262 -6.67 -1.34 -21.61
CA PHE A 262 -7.56 -2.12 -20.77
C PHE A 262 -8.86 -1.36 -20.56
N GLU A 263 -9.99 -2.06 -20.47
CA GLU A 263 -11.29 -1.43 -20.25
C GLU A 263 -11.51 -1.06 -18.77
N GLN A 264 -10.86 -1.79 -17.86
CA GLN A 264 -11.10 -1.69 -16.42
C GLN A 264 -9.96 -2.23 -15.55
N LEU A 265 -10.00 -1.82 -14.28
CA LEU A 265 -9.10 -2.27 -13.23
C LEU A 265 -9.95 -2.90 -12.12
N TYR A 266 -9.81 -4.20 -11.91
CA TYR A 266 -10.41 -4.90 -10.78
C TYR A 266 -9.48 -4.84 -9.58
N VAL A 267 -10.04 -4.57 -8.40
CA VAL A 267 -9.25 -4.47 -7.17
C VAL A 267 -9.90 -5.29 -6.07
N ILE A 268 -9.27 -6.42 -5.78
CA ILE A 268 -9.68 -7.30 -4.71
C ILE A 268 -9.09 -6.77 -3.42
N HIS A 269 -9.97 -6.47 -2.49
CA HIS A 269 -9.63 -6.06 -1.14
C HIS A 269 -9.67 -7.26 -0.19
N GLY A 270 -8.89 -7.20 0.87
CA GLY A 270 -8.97 -8.08 2.02
C GLY A 270 -9.37 -7.30 3.26
N TYR A 271 -10.15 -7.92 4.16
CA TYR A 271 -10.50 -7.34 5.44
C TYR A 271 -9.57 -7.88 6.53
N ILE A 272 -8.65 -7.02 6.94
CA ILE A 272 -7.55 -7.34 7.84
C ILE A 272 -7.72 -6.43 9.07
N TYR A 273 -7.89 -7.03 10.25
CA TYR A 273 -8.09 -6.33 11.53
C TYR A 273 -9.10 -5.16 11.49
N GLY A 274 -10.27 -5.36 10.87
CA GLY A 274 -11.32 -4.33 10.79
C GLY A 274 -11.15 -3.30 9.65
N ARG A 275 -10.17 -3.47 8.76
CA ARG A 275 -9.91 -2.60 7.60
C ARG A 275 -9.97 -3.38 6.30
N ALA A 276 -10.73 -2.89 5.32
CA ALA A 276 -10.57 -3.32 3.94
C ALA A 276 -9.33 -2.64 3.33
N LEU A 277 -8.37 -3.44 2.85
CA LEU A 277 -7.14 -3.01 2.19
C LEU A 277 -7.11 -3.61 0.77
N PRO A 278 -6.70 -2.89 -0.29
CA PRO A 278 -6.49 -3.48 -1.61
C PRO A 278 -5.26 -4.42 -1.59
N LEU A 279 -5.37 -5.58 -2.22
CA LEU A 279 -4.34 -6.63 -2.18
C LEU A 279 -4.02 -7.24 -3.55
N VAL A 280 -4.99 -7.28 -4.47
CA VAL A 280 -4.78 -7.78 -5.83
C VAL A 280 -5.36 -6.77 -6.81
N TYR A 281 -4.55 -6.39 -7.80
CA TYR A 281 -4.94 -5.50 -8.90
C TYR A 281 -4.91 -6.28 -10.22
N CYS A 282 -6.03 -6.34 -10.93
CA CYS A 282 -6.14 -7.02 -12.22
C CYS A 282 -6.59 -6.01 -13.27
N MET A 283 -5.71 -5.66 -14.20
CA MET A 283 -6.09 -4.89 -15.40
C MET A 283 -6.70 -5.85 -16.41
N ALA A 284 -7.94 -5.62 -16.83
CA ALA A 284 -8.69 -6.53 -17.69
C ALA A 284 -9.08 -5.87 -19.02
N ALA A 285 -8.93 -6.63 -20.11
CA ALA A 285 -9.23 -6.21 -21.47
C ALA A 285 -10.73 -6.21 -21.81
N GLY A 286 -11.60 -6.69 -20.91
CA GLY A 286 -13.04 -6.72 -21.10
C GLY A 286 -13.79 -7.35 -19.92
N THR A 287 -15.13 -7.34 -19.99
CA THR A 287 -16.07 -7.81 -18.96
C THR A 287 -16.61 -9.23 -19.19
N ALA A 288 -16.02 -9.99 -20.12
CA ALA A 288 -16.49 -11.34 -20.46
C ALA A 288 -16.28 -12.36 -19.32
N GLU A 289 -17.21 -13.30 -19.17
CA GLU A 289 -17.16 -14.35 -18.12
C GLU A 289 -15.86 -15.16 -18.13
N VAL A 290 -15.32 -15.43 -19.33
CA VAL A 290 -14.05 -16.16 -19.52
C VAL A 290 -12.87 -15.42 -18.87
N LEU A 291 -12.80 -14.09 -19.01
CA LEU A 291 -11.70 -13.27 -18.46
C LEU A 291 -11.71 -13.27 -16.93
N TYR A 292 -12.91 -13.20 -16.32
CA TYR A 292 -13.05 -13.36 -14.88
C TYR A 292 -12.57 -14.75 -14.44
N ASN A 293 -12.90 -15.80 -15.20
CA ASN A 293 -12.50 -17.18 -14.90
C ASN A 293 -10.97 -17.33 -14.88
N GLU A 294 -10.27 -16.77 -15.86
CA GLU A 294 -8.80 -16.73 -15.91
C GLU A 294 -8.20 -15.97 -14.72
N VAL A 295 -8.74 -14.79 -14.40
CA VAL A 295 -8.32 -13.97 -13.26
C VAL A 295 -8.47 -14.74 -11.94
N PHE A 296 -9.64 -15.35 -11.69
CA PHE A 296 -9.87 -16.14 -10.49
C PHE A 296 -8.99 -17.40 -10.43
N ASN A 297 -8.75 -18.09 -11.55
CA ASN A 297 -7.83 -19.23 -11.60
C ASN A 297 -6.41 -18.85 -11.16
N VAL A 298 -5.88 -17.71 -11.65
CA VAL A 298 -4.55 -17.20 -11.22
C VAL A 298 -4.57 -16.84 -9.73
N ILE A 299 -5.60 -16.13 -9.26
CA ILE A 299 -5.70 -15.75 -7.84
C ILE A 299 -5.72 -17.00 -6.95
N LEU A 300 -6.54 -18.01 -7.26
CA LEU A 300 -6.74 -19.21 -6.44
C LEU A 300 -5.48 -20.08 -6.33
N GLN A 301 -4.53 -20.00 -7.27
CA GLN A 301 -3.20 -20.62 -7.18
C GLN A 301 -2.26 -19.90 -6.20
N HIS A 302 -2.52 -18.62 -5.91
CA HIS A 302 -1.73 -17.80 -5.00
C HIS A 302 -2.36 -17.62 -3.61
N LEU A 303 -3.61 -18.04 -3.41
CA LEU A 303 -4.27 -18.00 -2.10
C LEU A 303 -3.93 -19.23 -1.24
N SER A 304 -3.41 -18.99 -0.05
CA SER A 304 -3.15 -20.01 0.99
C SER A 304 -4.42 -20.52 1.71
N GLY A 305 -5.61 -20.26 1.14
CA GLY A 305 -6.90 -20.56 1.77
C GLY A 305 -8.08 -20.26 0.84
N ARG A 306 -9.29 -20.31 1.40
CA ARG A 306 -10.56 -20.03 0.72
C ARG A 306 -11.40 -19.10 1.60
N PRO A 307 -11.94 -17.98 1.07
CA PRO A 307 -12.78 -17.08 1.86
C PRO A 307 -14.08 -17.76 2.30
N LYS A 308 -14.53 -17.45 3.51
CA LYS A 308 -15.87 -17.85 3.98
C LYS A 308 -16.97 -17.11 3.20
N THR A 309 -16.76 -15.81 2.97
CA THR A 309 -17.72 -14.91 2.32
C THR A 309 -16.98 -14.00 1.34
N ILE A 310 -17.60 -13.71 0.18
CA ILE A 310 -17.17 -12.64 -0.72
C ILE A 310 -18.36 -11.71 -0.97
N THR A 311 -18.15 -10.41 -0.75
CA THR A 311 -19.09 -9.36 -1.18
C THR A 311 -18.73 -8.88 -2.58
N ILE A 312 -19.67 -8.96 -3.54
CA ILE A 312 -19.51 -8.53 -4.94
C ILE A 312 -20.50 -7.42 -5.36
N GLY A 313 -20.32 -6.89 -6.57
CA GLY A 313 -21.33 -6.11 -7.29
C GLY A 313 -22.36 -7.00 -7.99
N PHE A 314 -23.39 -6.38 -8.57
CA PHE A 314 -24.48 -7.09 -9.25
C PHE A 314 -24.12 -7.43 -10.71
N GLU A 315 -23.08 -8.24 -10.88
CA GLU A 315 -22.58 -8.70 -12.17
C GLU A 315 -22.66 -10.22 -12.27
N LYS A 316 -23.55 -10.72 -13.14
CA LYS A 316 -23.87 -12.15 -13.19
C LYS A 316 -22.68 -13.02 -13.61
N ALA A 317 -21.81 -12.52 -14.48
CA ALA A 317 -20.58 -13.21 -14.87
C ALA A 317 -19.64 -13.47 -13.68
N VAL A 318 -19.50 -12.49 -12.77
CA VAL A 318 -18.69 -12.62 -11.55
C VAL A 318 -19.31 -13.63 -10.58
N GLU A 319 -20.62 -13.56 -10.37
CA GLU A 319 -21.37 -14.52 -9.54
C GLU A 319 -21.21 -15.95 -10.07
N ASN A 320 -21.36 -16.15 -11.39
CA ASN A 320 -21.19 -17.45 -12.05
C ASN A 320 -19.77 -18.01 -11.86
N VAL A 321 -18.74 -17.19 -12.05
CA VAL A 321 -17.33 -17.60 -11.91
C VAL A 321 -16.99 -17.96 -10.46
N ILE A 322 -17.42 -17.15 -9.49
CA ILE A 322 -17.21 -17.44 -8.07
C ILE A 322 -17.98 -18.70 -7.66
N GLY A 323 -19.24 -18.85 -8.08
CA GLY A 323 -20.05 -20.03 -7.73
C GLY A 323 -19.46 -21.35 -8.25
N ARG A 324 -18.76 -21.34 -9.38
CA ARG A 324 -18.04 -22.52 -9.90
C ARG A 324 -16.67 -22.73 -9.24
N SER A 325 -15.92 -21.65 -9.03
CA SER A 325 -14.51 -21.72 -8.56
C SER A 325 -14.36 -21.79 -7.04
N LEU A 326 -15.40 -21.39 -6.32
CA LEU A 326 -15.48 -21.28 -4.86
C LEU A 326 -16.87 -21.75 -4.34
N PRO A 327 -17.27 -23.02 -4.59
CA PRO A 327 -18.63 -23.49 -4.31
C PRO A 327 -19.00 -23.50 -2.81
N THR A 328 -18.01 -23.46 -1.91
CA THR A 328 -18.20 -23.39 -0.46
C THR A 328 -18.20 -21.97 0.10
N THR A 329 -18.00 -20.94 -0.74
CA THR A 329 -17.92 -19.54 -0.32
C THR A 329 -19.29 -18.88 -0.45
N SER A 330 -19.74 -18.22 0.61
CA SER A 330 -20.97 -17.42 0.59
C SER A 330 -20.81 -16.18 -0.29
N ILE A 331 -21.63 -16.06 -1.34
CA ILE A 331 -21.64 -14.88 -2.22
C ILE A 331 -22.71 -13.90 -1.73
N SER A 332 -22.33 -12.65 -1.52
CA SER A 332 -23.26 -11.59 -1.13
C SER A 332 -23.11 -10.35 -2.01
N GLY A 333 -24.22 -9.65 -2.27
CA GLY A 333 -24.26 -8.39 -2.99
C GLY A 333 -24.03 -7.21 -2.06
N CYS A 334 -23.21 -6.26 -2.48
CA CYS A 334 -23.03 -5.01 -1.76
C CYS A 334 -24.34 -4.17 -1.78
N PHE A 335 -24.84 -3.78 -0.61
CA PHE A 335 -26.08 -2.99 -0.49
C PHE A 335 -26.03 -1.64 -1.25
N PHE A 336 -24.85 -1.02 -1.32
CA PHE A 336 -24.67 0.19 -2.13
C PHE A 336 -24.91 -0.07 -3.63
N HIS A 337 -24.38 -1.17 -4.16
CA HIS A 337 -24.63 -1.57 -5.55
C HIS A 337 -26.07 -2.04 -5.78
N PHE A 338 -26.72 -2.64 -4.78
CA PHE A 338 -28.15 -2.97 -4.83
C PHE A 338 -28.99 -1.71 -5.03
N LYS A 339 -28.86 -0.72 -4.13
CA LYS A 339 -29.50 0.60 -4.27
C LYS A 339 -29.15 1.28 -5.60
N GLN A 340 -27.91 1.14 -6.07
CA GLN A 340 -27.50 1.70 -7.36
C GLN A 340 -28.22 1.04 -8.55
N CYS A 341 -28.49 -0.27 -8.50
CA CYS A 341 -29.29 -0.95 -9.53
C CYS A 341 -30.73 -0.46 -9.54
N LEU A 342 -31.37 -0.35 -8.36
CA LEU A 342 -32.72 0.18 -8.22
C LEU A 342 -32.80 1.64 -8.73
N TRP A 343 -31.85 2.50 -8.33
CA TRP A 343 -31.81 3.89 -8.76
C TRP A 343 -31.56 4.05 -10.27
N ARG A 344 -30.71 3.21 -10.88
CA ARG A 344 -30.56 3.16 -12.35
C ARG A 344 -31.86 2.78 -13.04
N LYS A 345 -32.64 1.83 -12.49
CA LYS A 345 -33.96 1.48 -13.05
C LYS A 345 -34.94 2.64 -12.93
N ILE A 346 -35.06 3.27 -11.76
CA ILE A 346 -35.89 4.47 -11.53
C ILE A 346 -35.58 5.54 -12.57
N LYS A 347 -34.29 5.82 -12.83
CA LYS A 347 -33.85 6.73 -13.90
C LYS A 347 -34.27 6.28 -15.30
N SER A 348 -34.03 5.01 -15.65
CA SER A 348 -34.39 4.49 -16.99
C SER A 348 -35.89 4.49 -17.28
N LEU A 349 -36.74 4.56 -16.25
CA LEU A 349 -38.20 4.63 -16.36
C LEU A 349 -38.73 6.08 -16.29
N GLY A 350 -37.87 7.10 -16.22
CA GLY A 350 -38.28 8.51 -16.08
C GLY A 350 -38.84 8.89 -14.70
N LEU A 351 -38.87 7.97 -13.73
CA LEU A 351 -39.51 8.13 -12.41
C LEU A 351 -38.77 9.09 -11.46
N GLN A 352 -37.75 9.81 -11.94
CA GLN A 352 -36.92 10.72 -11.14
C GLN A 352 -37.73 11.88 -10.56
N GLN A 353 -38.56 12.51 -11.39
CA GLN A 353 -39.35 13.67 -10.99
C GLN A 353 -40.45 13.25 -10.01
N SER A 354 -41.18 12.17 -10.32
CA SER A 354 -42.16 11.56 -9.41
C SER A 354 -41.52 11.12 -8.08
N PHE A 355 -40.29 10.63 -8.07
CA PHE A 355 -39.58 10.34 -6.82
C PHE A 355 -39.27 11.59 -5.99
N VAL A 356 -39.07 12.76 -6.61
CA VAL A 356 -38.79 14.04 -5.91
C VAL A 356 -40.07 14.75 -5.46
N ASP A 357 -41.14 14.65 -6.24
CA ASP A 357 -42.38 15.41 -5.99
C ASP A 357 -43.41 14.60 -5.19
N ASP A 358 -43.60 13.32 -5.53
CA ASP A 358 -44.63 12.46 -4.93
C ASP A 358 -44.07 11.68 -3.72
N SER A 359 -44.67 11.93 -2.55
CA SER A 359 -44.28 11.30 -1.28
C SER A 359 -44.71 9.83 -1.14
N GLN A 360 -45.75 9.39 -1.85
CA GLN A 360 -46.22 8.01 -1.91
C GLN A 360 -45.33 7.18 -2.85
N VAL A 361 -45.05 7.69 -4.05
CA VAL A 361 -44.11 7.07 -5.01
C VAL A 361 -42.72 6.91 -4.38
N ARG A 362 -42.17 7.98 -3.77
CA ARG A 362 -40.90 7.93 -3.04
C ARG A 362 -40.90 6.88 -1.92
N ARG A 363 -41.99 6.79 -1.17
CA ARG A 363 -42.14 5.87 -0.04
C ARG A 363 -42.20 4.42 -0.50
N CYS A 364 -42.97 4.12 -1.54
CA CYS A 364 -43.08 2.79 -2.10
C CYS A 364 -41.75 2.35 -2.74
N LEU A 365 -41.12 3.19 -3.56
CA LEU A 365 -39.79 2.90 -4.13
C LEU A 365 -38.72 2.66 -3.03
N LYS A 366 -38.78 3.38 -1.90
CA LYS A 366 -37.92 3.12 -0.73
C LYS A 366 -38.29 1.85 0.06
N ASN A 367 -39.47 1.26 -0.09
CA ASN A 367 -39.76 -0.04 0.54
C ASN A 367 -38.94 -1.16 -0.09
N PHE A 368 -38.70 -1.10 -1.40
CA PHE A 368 -37.87 -2.07 -2.12
C PHE A 368 -36.40 -2.04 -1.67
N ASP A 369 -35.85 -0.88 -1.27
CA ASP A 369 -34.56 -0.80 -0.56
C ASP A 369 -34.63 -1.58 0.77
N CYS A 370 -35.72 -1.42 1.52
CA CYS A 370 -35.89 -1.98 2.87
C CYS A 370 -36.10 -3.50 2.88
N LEU A 371 -36.54 -4.12 1.78
CA LEU A 371 -36.64 -5.58 1.65
C LEU A 371 -35.29 -6.29 1.91
N ALA A 372 -34.16 -5.61 1.69
CA ALA A 372 -32.83 -6.14 2.02
C ALA A 372 -32.62 -6.37 3.53
N PHE A 373 -33.47 -5.81 4.40
CA PHE A 373 -33.42 -5.96 5.85
C PHE A 373 -34.62 -6.74 6.40
N VAL A 374 -35.44 -7.36 5.55
CA VAL A 374 -36.44 -8.34 5.98
C VAL A 374 -35.74 -9.71 6.13
N PRO A 375 -36.01 -10.53 7.16
CA PRO A 375 -35.44 -11.86 7.25
C PRO A 375 -35.88 -12.70 6.06
N VAL A 376 -34.95 -13.46 5.47
CA VAL A 376 -35.15 -14.19 4.20
C VAL A 376 -36.49 -14.92 4.06
N PRO A 377 -37.01 -15.67 5.07
CA PRO A 377 -38.30 -16.37 4.95
C PRO A 377 -39.51 -15.46 4.70
N PHE A 378 -39.44 -14.17 5.09
CA PHE A 378 -40.53 -13.20 4.94
C PHE A 378 -40.39 -12.29 3.72
N VAL A 379 -39.26 -12.31 3.01
CA VAL A 379 -38.96 -11.38 1.91
C VAL A 379 -40.02 -11.44 0.80
N ILE A 380 -40.48 -12.63 0.43
CA ILE A 380 -41.48 -12.82 -0.64
C ILE A 380 -42.84 -12.23 -0.22
N VAL A 381 -43.30 -12.55 0.99
CA VAL A 381 -44.59 -12.06 1.53
C VAL A 381 -44.60 -10.55 1.72
N GLU A 382 -43.49 -9.96 2.16
CA GLU A 382 -43.39 -8.50 2.31
C GLU A 382 -43.15 -7.78 0.96
N PHE A 383 -42.59 -8.47 -0.05
CA PHE A 383 -42.56 -7.99 -1.44
C PHE A 383 -43.97 -7.95 -2.04
N GLU A 384 -44.75 -9.02 -1.89
CA GLU A 384 -46.14 -9.13 -2.40
C GLU A 384 -47.01 -7.98 -1.84
N LYS A 385 -47.00 -7.74 -0.52
CA LYS A 385 -47.68 -6.59 0.10
C LYS A 385 -47.17 -5.23 -0.40
N THR A 386 -45.87 -5.12 -0.69
CA THR A 386 -45.28 -3.88 -1.23
C THR A 386 -45.75 -3.64 -2.66
N GLN A 387 -45.91 -4.70 -3.45
CA GLN A 387 -46.47 -4.67 -4.79
C GLN A 387 -47.97 -4.32 -4.78
N GLU A 388 -48.77 -4.93 -3.90
CA GLU A 388 -50.20 -4.62 -3.75
C GLU A 388 -50.47 -3.15 -3.37
N SER A 389 -49.54 -2.53 -2.63
CA SER A 389 -49.61 -1.12 -2.23
C SER A 389 -48.88 -0.15 -3.18
N ALA A 390 -48.38 -0.64 -4.31
CA ALA A 390 -47.68 0.18 -5.30
C ALA A 390 -48.67 0.96 -6.18
N PRO A 391 -48.43 2.26 -6.45
CA PRO A 391 -49.20 3.00 -7.44
C PRO A 391 -48.83 2.52 -8.86
N ASP A 392 -49.82 2.44 -9.76
CA ASP A 392 -49.65 1.88 -11.12
C ASP A 392 -48.49 2.50 -11.92
N LEU A 393 -48.20 3.78 -11.65
CA LEU A 393 -47.07 4.53 -12.20
C LEU A 393 -45.72 3.80 -12.07
N ILE A 394 -45.54 2.95 -11.04
CA ILE A 394 -44.30 2.20 -10.81
C ILE A 394 -44.37 0.71 -11.17
N ASN A 395 -45.43 0.21 -11.81
CA ASN A 395 -45.56 -1.22 -12.14
C ASN A 395 -44.35 -1.76 -12.93
N ASN A 396 -43.85 -1.01 -13.92
CA ASN A 396 -42.62 -1.33 -14.68
C ASN A 396 -41.34 -1.43 -13.83
N PHE A 397 -41.31 -0.81 -12.64
CA PHE A 397 -40.24 -0.97 -11.65
C PHE A 397 -40.45 -2.23 -10.81
N VAL A 398 -41.68 -2.51 -10.40
CA VAL A 398 -42.05 -3.73 -9.65
C VAL A 398 -41.77 -4.99 -10.48
N ASP A 399 -42.17 -5.01 -11.75
CA ASP A 399 -41.84 -6.05 -12.73
C ASP A 399 -40.34 -6.34 -12.80
N TYR A 400 -39.53 -5.27 -12.91
CA TYR A 400 -38.08 -5.39 -12.92
C TYR A 400 -37.53 -5.93 -11.60
N PHE A 401 -38.08 -5.49 -10.46
CA PHE A 401 -37.66 -5.99 -9.15
C PHE A 401 -37.99 -7.48 -9.02
N GLU A 402 -39.19 -7.90 -9.45
CA GLU A 402 -39.60 -9.29 -9.41
C GLU A 402 -38.69 -10.16 -10.29
N ASP A 403 -38.52 -9.84 -11.58
CA ASP A 403 -37.65 -10.61 -12.48
C ASP A 403 -36.17 -10.65 -12.03
N THR A 404 -35.69 -9.59 -11.38
CA THR A 404 -34.27 -9.46 -11.01
C THR A 404 -33.93 -10.09 -9.67
N PHE A 405 -34.82 -9.97 -8.66
CA PHE A 405 -34.47 -10.22 -7.24
C PHE A 405 -35.37 -11.23 -6.52
N ILE A 406 -36.60 -11.49 -7.00
CA ILE A 406 -37.58 -12.38 -6.33
C ILE A 406 -37.86 -13.64 -7.15
N GLY A 407 -38.12 -13.46 -8.44
CA GLY A 407 -38.55 -14.48 -9.40
C GLY A 407 -40.07 -14.58 -9.50
N ARG A 408 -40.62 -14.27 -10.67
CA ARG A 408 -42.07 -14.40 -10.98
C ARG A 408 -42.63 -15.78 -10.65
N VAL A 409 -43.91 -15.81 -10.26
CA VAL A 409 -44.68 -17.05 -10.16
C VAL A 409 -44.86 -17.68 -11.55
N ILE A 410 -44.70 -19.01 -11.62
CA ILE A 410 -44.90 -19.87 -12.78
C ILE A 410 -45.95 -20.94 -12.44
N ARG A 411 -46.24 -21.85 -13.39
CA ARG A 411 -47.22 -22.94 -13.20
C ARG A 411 -46.99 -23.70 -11.87
N ASN A 412 -48.10 -24.12 -11.25
CA ASN A 412 -48.16 -24.84 -9.98
C ASN A 412 -47.63 -24.03 -8.78
N ASN A 413 -47.82 -22.71 -8.78
CA ASN A 413 -47.46 -21.77 -7.72
C ASN A 413 -45.98 -21.81 -7.29
N ARG A 414 -45.09 -22.28 -8.18
CA ARG A 414 -43.63 -22.21 -8.00
C ARG A 414 -43.14 -20.85 -8.47
N ARG A 415 -42.03 -20.35 -7.93
CA ARG A 415 -41.35 -19.15 -8.47
C ARG A 415 -40.17 -19.55 -9.36
N ARG A 416 -39.96 -18.84 -10.47
CA ARG A 416 -38.73 -18.98 -11.29
C ARG A 416 -37.52 -18.55 -10.47
N ALA A 417 -36.33 -19.05 -10.78
CA ALA A 417 -35.11 -18.49 -10.19
C ALA A 417 -34.94 -17.01 -10.60
N PRO A 418 -34.72 -16.07 -9.66
CA PRO A 418 -34.39 -14.68 -9.98
C PRO A 418 -33.00 -14.56 -10.59
N ARG A 419 -32.70 -13.42 -11.22
CA ARG A 419 -31.35 -13.12 -11.72
C ARG A 419 -30.30 -13.15 -10.61
N PHE A 420 -30.62 -12.61 -9.44
CA PHE A 420 -29.80 -12.64 -8.22
C PHE A 420 -30.64 -13.20 -7.06
N SER A 421 -30.12 -14.20 -6.35
CA SER A 421 -30.88 -14.88 -5.29
C SER A 421 -31.13 -13.99 -4.07
N VAL A 422 -32.24 -14.22 -3.36
CA VAL A 422 -32.58 -13.47 -2.13
C VAL A 422 -31.43 -13.49 -1.13
N ASN A 423 -30.82 -14.66 -0.89
CA ASN A 423 -29.67 -14.83 0.01
C ASN A 423 -28.46 -13.96 -0.40
N MET A 424 -28.27 -13.69 -1.68
CA MET A 424 -27.16 -12.86 -2.15
C MET A 424 -27.37 -11.39 -1.77
N TRP A 425 -28.52 -10.79 -2.11
CA TRP A 425 -28.75 -9.35 -1.92
C TRP A 425 -29.31 -8.96 -0.55
N ASN A 426 -29.82 -9.93 0.21
CA ASN A 426 -30.27 -9.72 1.58
C ASN A 426 -29.10 -9.37 2.52
N CYS A 427 -29.36 -8.47 3.47
CA CYS A 427 -28.41 -7.92 4.43
C CYS A 427 -28.80 -8.22 5.89
N PHE A 428 -29.87 -8.98 6.16
CA PHE A 428 -30.40 -9.21 7.51
C PHE A 428 -29.41 -9.99 8.38
N SER A 429 -29.00 -11.19 7.98
CA SER A 429 -28.03 -12.01 8.74
C SER A 429 -26.66 -11.34 8.90
N ARG A 430 -26.28 -10.46 7.97
CA ARG A 430 -25.02 -9.69 8.02
C ARG A 430 -24.99 -8.65 9.16
N LEU A 431 -26.14 -8.37 9.80
CA LEU A 431 -26.22 -7.48 10.97
C LEU A 431 -25.64 -8.14 12.22
N ASP A 432 -25.88 -9.45 12.37
CA ASP A 432 -25.46 -10.24 13.52
C ASP A 432 -23.98 -10.63 13.41
N GLU A 433 -23.51 -10.89 12.19
CA GLU A 433 -22.10 -11.24 11.90
C GLU A 433 -21.14 -10.02 11.85
N GLU A 434 -21.62 -8.80 12.12
CA GLU A 434 -20.90 -7.52 11.96
C GLU A 434 -20.26 -7.27 10.57
N LEU A 435 -20.60 -8.07 9.56
CA LEU A 435 -19.95 -7.99 8.25
C LEU A 435 -20.27 -6.67 7.52
N PRO A 436 -19.29 -6.06 6.82
CA PRO A 436 -19.53 -4.95 5.93
C PRO A 436 -20.64 -5.25 4.92
N ARG A 437 -21.69 -4.42 5.00
CA ARG A 437 -22.87 -4.40 4.11
C ARG A 437 -22.64 -3.51 2.88
N THR A 438 -21.72 -2.57 3.00
CA THR A 438 -21.35 -1.62 1.94
C THR A 438 -19.83 -1.67 1.70
N ASN A 439 -19.43 -1.36 0.47
CA ASN A 439 -18.06 -1.21 0.01
C ASN A 439 -17.48 0.19 0.28
N ASN A 440 -18.01 0.93 1.28
CA ASN A 440 -17.66 2.35 1.52
C ASN A 440 -16.16 2.63 1.66
N SER A 441 -15.40 1.70 2.26
CA SER A 441 -13.94 1.77 2.36
C SER A 441 -13.27 1.73 0.98
N SER A 442 -13.73 0.83 0.12
CA SER A 442 -13.21 0.60 -1.21
C SER A 442 -13.67 1.71 -2.17
N GLU A 443 -14.90 2.20 -2.08
CA GLU A 443 -15.37 3.45 -2.74
C GLU A 443 -14.52 4.67 -2.36
N GLY A 444 -14.17 4.79 -1.07
CA GLY A 444 -13.28 5.83 -0.57
C GLY A 444 -11.88 5.72 -1.17
N TRP A 445 -11.33 4.51 -1.25
CA TRP A 445 -10.05 4.24 -1.91
C TRP A 445 -10.11 4.50 -3.42
N ASN A 446 -11.17 4.08 -4.12
CA ASN A 446 -11.41 4.41 -5.53
C ASN A 446 -11.36 5.92 -5.80
N ARG A 447 -11.99 6.72 -4.93
CA ARG A 447 -11.98 8.18 -5.03
C ARG A 447 -10.59 8.75 -4.76
N ALA A 448 -9.86 8.19 -3.80
CA ALA A 448 -8.48 8.60 -3.51
C ALA A 448 -7.57 8.33 -4.72
N ILE A 449 -7.58 7.10 -5.25
CA ILE A 449 -6.87 6.69 -6.47
C ILE A 449 -7.25 7.58 -7.65
N LYS A 450 -8.54 7.83 -7.87
CA LYS A 450 -8.97 8.69 -8.99
C LYS A 450 -8.38 10.10 -8.92
N ASN A 451 -8.19 10.61 -7.71
CA ASN A 451 -7.69 11.96 -7.47
C ASN A 451 -6.14 12.03 -7.39
N SER A 452 -5.46 10.91 -7.12
CA SER A 452 -3.98 10.82 -7.06
C SER A 452 -3.34 10.26 -8.33
N ALA A 453 -4.09 9.51 -9.14
CA ALA A 453 -3.65 8.96 -10.41
C ALA A 453 -3.39 10.08 -11.43
N ARG A 454 -2.39 9.84 -12.29
CA ARG A 454 -2.08 10.71 -13.42
C ARG A 454 -3.24 10.72 -14.42
N GLU A 455 -3.37 11.80 -15.18
CA GLU A 455 -4.22 11.81 -16.36
C GLU A 455 -3.57 10.97 -17.48
N ASN A 456 -4.35 10.05 -18.07
CA ASN A 456 -3.95 9.18 -19.19
C ASN A 456 -2.58 8.48 -19.01
N PRO A 457 -2.38 7.69 -17.93
CA PRO A 457 -1.12 7.02 -17.64
C PRO A 457 -0.86 5.89 -18.66
N SER A 458 0.42 5.68 -18.99
CA SER A 458 0.85 4.43 -19.60
C SER A 458 0.70 3.26 -18.62
N ILE A 459 0.59 2.02 -19.12
CA ILE A 459 0.53 0.82 -18.24
C ILE A 459 1.69 0.78 -17.23
N TYR A 460 2.89 1.20 -17.63
CA TYR A 460 4.07 1.19 -16.76
C TYR A 460 3.99 2.26 -15.65
N GLU A 461 3.34 3.38 -15.91
CA GLU A 461 3.04 4.39 -14.89
C GLU A 461 1.95 3.89 -13.94
N SER A 462 0.87 3.31 -14.45
CA SER A 462 -0.16 2.67 -13.61
C SER A 462 0.43 1.58 -12.71
N ILE A 463 1.33 0.74 -13.20
CA ILE A 463 2.02 -0.27 -12.38
C ILE A 463 2.93 0.38 -11.32
N ALA A 464 3.58 1.51 -11.63
CA ALA A 464 4.40 2.23 -10.66
C ALA A 464 3.55 2.85 -9.54
N ASP A 465 2.45 3.51 -9.91
CA ASP A 465 1.53 4.16 -8.98
C ASP A 465 0.84 3.09 -8.09
N LEU A 466 0.37 1.96 -8.67
CA LEU A 466 -0.20 0.83 -7.91
C LEU A 466 0.81 0.13 -6.98
N ARG A 467 2.11 0.17 -7.27
CA ARG A 467 3.16 -0.37 -6.36
C ARG A 467 3.36 0.53 -5.14
N ILE A 468 3.22 1.85 -5.28
CA ILE A 468 3.27 2.79 -4.15
C ILE A 468 2.07 2.56 -3.23
N GLU A 469 0.88 2.38 -3.81
CA GLU A 469 -0.34 2.01 -3.09
C GLU A 469 -0.20 0.65 -2.39
N GLN A 470 0.30 -0.38 -3.07
CA GLN A 470 0.52 -1.70 -2.44
C GLN A 470 1.49 -1.61 -1.27
N HIS A 471 2.61 -0.89 -1.41
CA HIS A 471 3.59 -0.73 -0.34
C HIS A 471 2.99 -0.02 0.88
N SER A 472 2.22 1.04 0.65
CA SER A 472 1.53 1.79 1.71
C SER A 472 0.50 0.93 2.46
N ASN A 473 -0.24 0.08 1.74
CA ASN A 473 -1.23 -0.83 2.34
C ASN A 473 -0.57 -2.01 3.09
N LEU A 474 0.60 -2.49 2.66
CA LEU A 474 1.39 -3.48 3.41
C LEU A 474 1.90 -2.90 4.74
N ILE A 475 2.43 -1.68 4.74
CA ILE A 475 2.83 -0.98 5.98
C ILE A 475 1.62 -0.85 6.92
N LEU A 476 0.44 -0.49 6.39
CA LEU A 476 -0.78 -0.39 7.19
C LEU A 476 -1.22 -1.75 7.75
N ALA A 477 -1.09 -2.84 6.99
CA ALA A 477 -1.38 -4.19 7.48
C ALA A 477 -0.46 -4.59 8.64
N GLU A 478 0.86 -4.38 8.51
CA GLU A 478 1.83 -4.62 9.60
C GLU A 478 1.56 -3.75 10.85
N GLN A 479 1.15 -2.49 10.65
CA GLN A 479 0.79 -1.58 11.75
C GLN A 479 -0.50 -1.98 12.48
N LEU A 480 -1.45 -2.60 11.78
CA LEU A 480 -2.67 -3.16 12.35
C LEU A 480 -2.38 -4.44 13.12
N GLU A 481 -1.58 -5.35 12.55
CA GLU A 481 -1.14 -6.60 13.20
C GLU A 481 -0.34 -6.31 14.48
N ALA A 482 0.55 -5.32 14.45
CA ALA A 482 1.32 -4.88 15.60
C ALA A 482 0.50 -4.06 16.63
N GLY A 483 -0.80 -3.80 16.39
CA GLY A 483 -1.66 -3.00 17.27
C GLY A 483 -1.29 -1.51 17.38
N VAL A 484 -0.37 -1.03 16.54
CA VAL A 484 0.12 0.36 16.53
C VAL A 484 -0.95 1.32 16.03
N VAL A 485 -1.72 0.89 15.01
CA VAL A 485 -2.86 1.65 14.47
C VAL A 485 -4.15 1.02 14.96
N LYS A 486 -4.94 1.77 15.74
CA LYS A 486 -6.30 1.38 16.12
C LYS A 486 -7.29 1.80 15.03
N THR A 487 -8.11 0.87 14.57
CA THR A 487 -9.19 1.14 13.62
C THR A 487 -10.37 1.83 14.29
N ARG A 488 -10.40 3.17 14.26
CA ARG A 488 -11.65 3.89 14.51
C ARG A 488 -12.55 3.79 13.27
N LYS A 489 -13.70 3.12 13.39
CA LYS A 489 -14.83 3.37 12.47
C LYS A 489 -15.31 4.81 12.74
N ARG A 490 -16.05 5.43 11.82
CA ARG A 490 -16.64 6.76 12.10
C ARG A 490 -17.88 6.54 12.95
N ILE A 491 -18.05 7.29 14.03
CA ILE A 491 -19.21 7.21 14.96
C ILE A 491 -20.54 7.10 14.21
N LYS A 492 -20.76 7.90 13.17
CA LYS A 492 -21.99 7.84 12.34
C LYS A 492 -22.29 6.47 11.70
N TYR A 493 -21.27 5.65 11.44
CA TYR A 493 -21.41 4.30 10.88
C TYR A 493 -21.55 3.24 11.97
N GLU A 494 -21.00 3.48 13.16
CA GLU A 494 -21.22 2.66 14.36
C GLU A 494 -22.69 2.80 14.81
N MET A 495 -23.17 4.04 15.00
CA MET A 495 -24.57 4.34 15.28
C MET A 495 -25.54 3.76 14.23
N LEU A 496 -25.19 3.83 12.94
CA LEU A 496 -26.01 3.24 11.86
C LEU A 496 -25.98 1.70 11.86
N ASN A 497 -24.89 1.06 12.33
CA ASN A 497 -24.87 -0.38 12.55
C ASN A 497 -25.80 -0.74 13.73
N GLU A 498 -25.64 -0.08 14.87
CA GLU A 498 -26.45 -0.27 16.09
C GLU A 498 -27.95 -0.08 15.80
N GLN A 499 -28.33 1.01 15.14
CA GLN A 499 -29.73 1.28 14.76
C GLN A 499 -30.31 0.22 13.84
N LEU A 500 -29.49 -0.42 13.00
CA LEU A 500 -29.94 -1.47 12.09
C LEU A 500 -29.97 -2.85 12.75
N GLN A 501 -29.09 -3.14 13.70
CA GLN A 501 -29.20 -4.29 14.60
C GLN A 501 -30.47 -4.19 15.47
N GLN A 502 -30.72 -3.01 16.07
CA GLN A 502 -31.96 -2.71 16.79
C GLN A 502 -33.20 -2.82 15.89
N LEU A 503 -33.12 -2.39 14.64
CA LEU A 503 -34.23 -2.57 13.69
C LEU A 503 -34.51 -4.08 13.50
N ALA A 504 -33.48 -4.88 13.24
CA ALA A 504 -33.62 -6.30 12.96
C ALA A 504 -34.12 -7.13 14.14
N SER A 505 -33.59 -6.91 15.36
CA SER A 505 -34.09 -7.58 16.56
C SER A 505 -35.57 -7.27 16.83
N ASN A 506 -36.03 -6.07 16.46
CA ASN A 506 -37.41 -5.65 16.55
C ASN A 506 -38.32 -6.10 15.38
N PHE A 507 -37.82 -6.86 14.39
CA PHE A 507 -38.65 -7.30 13.25
C PHE A 507 -39.88 -8.11 13.67
N TYR A 508 -39.74 -8.98 14.67
CA TYR A 508 -40.86 -9.80 15.16
C TYR A 508 -41.79 -9.06 16.13
N LEU A 509 -41.36 -7.91 16.65
CA LEU A 509 -42.09 -7.13 17.67
C LEU A 509 -42.85 -5.94 17.08
N LEU A 510 -42.39 -5.39 15.96
CA LEU A 510 -42.98 -4.20 15.35
C LEU A 510 -44.02 -4.54 14.27
N PRO A 511 -45.17 -3.82 14.26
CA PRO A 511 -46.02 -3.71 13.09
C PRO A 511 -45.23 -3.39 11.82
N ARG A 512 -45.61 -4.00 10.68
CA ARG A 512 -44.82 -3.93 9.44
C ARG A 512 -44.69 -2.51 8.89
N ASP A 513 -45.74 -1.71 8.97
CA ASP A 513 -45.73 -0.29 8.60
C ASP A 513 -44.70 0.50 9.43
N ILE A 514 -44.62 0.27 10.75
CA ILE A 514 -43.66 0.89 11.67
C ILE A 514 -42.25 0.39 11.37
N TYR A 515 -42.07 -0.92 11.15
CA TYR A 515 -40.79 -1.51 10.77
C TYR A 515 -40.23 -0.84 9.50
N PHE A 516 -41.00 -0.84 8.41
CA PHE A 516 -40.57 -0.21 7.16
C PHE A 516 -40.42 1.32 7.31
N LYS A 517 -41.23 1.99 8.15
CA LYS A 517 -41.04 3.43 8.46
C LYS A 517 -39.70 3.71 9.12
N ARG A 518 -39.28 2.90 10.10
CA ARG A 518 -37.95 2.99 10.74
C ARG A 518 -36.84 2.65 9.73
N ALA A 519 -37.00 1.57 8.97
CA ALA A 519 -36.04 1.16 7.94
C ALA A 519 -35.76 2.28 6.91
N ARG A 520 -36.80 2.91 6.35
CA ARG A 520 -36.67 4.01 5.39
C ARG A 520 -35.90 5.22 5.96
N ALA A 521 -36.06 5.51 7.24
CA ALA A 521 -35.39 6.65 7.89
C ALA A 521 -33.86 6.46 7.97
N LEU A 522 -33.39 5.22 8.13
CA LEU A 522 -31.97 4.87 8.25
C LEU A 522 -31.20 4.93 6.91
N PHE A 523 -31.90 4.97 5.78
CA PHE A 523 -31.32 4.99 4.43
C PHE A 523 -31.59 6.27 3.64
N ASN A 524 -31.89 7.37 4.34
CA ASN A 524 -31.88 8.73 3.81
C ASN A 524 -30.45 9.21 3.51
N PHE A 525 -29.92 8.76 2.39
CA PHE A 525 -28.80 9.36 1.65
C PHE A 525 -29.33 10.14 0.45
#